data_AF-A0AAU9V6X0-F1
#
_entry.id   AF-A0AAU9V6X0-F1
#
_cell.length_a   1.000
_cell.length_b   1.000
_cell.length_c   1.000
_cell.angle_alpha   90.00
_cell.angle_beta   90.00
_cell.angle_gamma   90.00
#
_symmetry.space_group_name_H-M   'P 1'
#
loop_
_entity.id
_entity.type
_entity.pdbx_description
1 polymer ?
#
loop_
_entity_poly.entity_id
_entity_poly.type
_entity_poly.pdbx_seq_one_letter_code
_entity_poly.pdbx_strand_id
1 'polypeptide(L)'
;MECSPRDDLEELALCSCCKRVFDEAERAPKLLACKHHFCLACTRGVLGGGREVRCVHCWKRTELPEGRAEALPTYAAVLALARRLAPEPPCAAHALPALWCAACGARACRACDHAHHAHALRPPREARLQLQRDARLLLADLQRLAVRQREFLLRALDAATALKVRLEAELAAPGGLLSATERALVEMDYACGSLATAAAERDRLRARHAEALLQCRLDDLIRNASVPLDFELMRRALADLGTGEYPPSSAVECRDPILFLANYCTAQLYTRHCLARRARLLDGATDSVAATLELDAAPDILSDAVDASPGATSVTTVSNAAVGSPVIRNPVVFPLFYFNLEVNGSPFGRVVIEVREDVAPRMSRNFSVLTTGELGVGYRGCSVFQCWENESVITGDFELNNGRGGRSVFEESFFMPDDTKMVAVRGAVGMRRSQKRHDNLGLVGSQFRIMLREIRGFTAIFAFVVEGLELVDRLSRTGDSAGKPHSSIIIASCGKLN
;
A
#
# COMPACT_ATOMS: atom_id res chain seq x y z
N MET A 1 -10.95 37.16 4.78
CA MET A 1 -11.52 36.46 3.62
C MET A 1 -10.83 35.11 3.53
N GLU A 2 -11.43 34.10 4.16
CA GLU A 2 -10.87 32.75 4.22
C GLU A 2 -10.99 32.10 2.85
N CYS A 3 -9.86 31.84 2.20
CA CYS A 3 -9.79 30.97 1.04
C CYS A 3 -10.17 29.57 1.52
N SER A 4 -11.41 29.15 1.28
CA SER A 4 -11.80 27.76 1.40
C SER A 4 -10.89 26.95 0.45
N PRO A 5 -10.29 25.83 0.88
CA PRO A 5 -9.66 24.94 -0.08
C PRO A 5 -10.78 24.52 -1.02
N ARG A 6 -10.72 24.95 -2.29
CA ARG A 6 -11.53 24.30 -3.31
C ARG A 6 -11.22 22.82 -3.20
N ASP A 7 -12.26 21.98 -3.08
CA ASP A 7 -12.08 20.53 -3.01
C ASP A 7 -11.07 20.11 -4.08
N ASP A 8 -10.04 19.35 -3.75
CA ASP A 8 -9.00 18.91 -4.70
C ASP A 8 -9.60 18.32 -6.00
N LEU A 9 -10.81 17.75 -5.90
CA LEU A 9 -11.63 17.24 -6.99
C LEU A 9 -12.16 18.32 -7.96
N GLU A 10 -12.47 19.52 -7.47
CA GLU A 10 -12.89 20.65 -8.31
C GLU A 10 -11.74 21.20 -9.13
N GLU A 11 -10.53 21.22 -8.57
CA GLU A 11 -9.34 21.63 -9.31
C GLU A 11 -9.00 20.64 -10.44
N LEU A 12 -9.20 19.34 -10.22
CA LEU A 12 -9.02 18.30 -11.24
C LEU A 12 -9.98 18.45 -12.43
N ALA A 13 -11.13 19.11 -12.24
CA ALA A 13 -12.09 19.38 -13.31
C ALA A 13 -11.80 20.68 -14.08
N LEU A 14 -10.75 21.41 -13.72
CA LEU A 14 -10.33 22.64 -14.39
C LEU A 14 -9.14 22.38 -15.32
N CYS A 15 -9.14 23.05 -16.47
CA CYS A 15 -7.95 23.10 -17.31
C CYS A 15 -6.84 23.90 -16.63
N SER A 16 -5.66 23.29 -16.47
CA SER A 16 -4.49 23.96 -15.87
C SER A 16 -4.07 25.25 -16.58
N CYS A 17 -4.35 25.39 -17.89
CA CYS A 17 -4.00 26.57 -18.69
C CYS A 17 -5.03 27.70 -18.56
N CYS A 18 -6.31 27.46 -18.89
CA CYS A 18 -7.33 28.52 -18.89
C CYS A 18 -8.16 28.61 -17.61
N LYS A 19 -7.95 27.69 -16.66
CA LYS A 19 -8.68 27.60 -15.38
C LYS A 19 -10.20 27.50 -15.51
N ARG A 20 -10.70 27.04 -16.66
CA ARG A 20 -12.12 26.77 -16.91
C ARG A 20 -12.45 25.29 -16.78
N VAL A 21 -13.69 24.98 -16.39
CA VAL A 21 -14.22 23.62 -16.27
C VAL A 21 -14.23 22.93 -17.63
N PHE A 22 -13.84 21.66 -17.67
CA PHE A 22 -13.88 20.84 -18.89
C PHE A 22 -15.32 20.57 -19.36
N ASP A 23 -15.50 20.41 -20.67
CA ASP A 23 -16.77 20.06 -21.30
C ASP A 23 -16.58 19.16 -22.53
N GLU A 24 -17.66 18.84 -23.24
CA GLU A 24 -17.63 17.96 -24.41
C GLU A 24 -17.22 18.65 -25.72
N ALA A 25 -17.13 19.97 -25.71
CA ALA A 25 -16.90 20.78 -26.89
C ALA A 25 -15.44 21.29 -26.91
N GLU A 26 -15.27 22.60 -27.00
CA GLU A 26 -13.98 23.29 -27.06
C GLU A 26 -13.14 23.11 -25.79
N ARG A 27 -13.73 22.61 -24.69
CA ARG A 27 -13.02 22.32 -23.45
C ARG A 27 -12.94 20.82 -23.16
N ALA A 28 -12.92 19.96 -24.17
CA ALA A 28 -12.61 18.54 -23.99
C ALA A 28 -11.17 18.35 -23.46
N PRO A 29 -10.95 17.58 -22.37
CA PRO A 29 -9.62 17.36 -21.80
C PRO A 29 -8.80 16.41 -22.70
N LYS A 30 -7.89 16.93 -23.50
CA LYS A 30 -7.00 16.17 -24.39
C LYS A 30 -5.78 15.65 -23.65
N LEU A 31 -5.57 14.34 -23.69
CA LEU A 31 -4.43 13.63 -23.09
C LEU A 31 -3.21 13.74 -23.99
N LEU A 32 -2.10 14.17 -23.38
CA LEU A 32 -0.77 14.14 -24.00
C LEU A 32 -0.08 12.79 -23.77
N ALA A 33 1.00 12.51 -24.52
CA ALA A 33 1.81 11.30 -24.36
C ALA A 33 2.38 11.15 -22.93
N CYS A 34 2.58 12.29 -22.24
CA CYS A 34 3.02 12.35 -20.85
C CYS A 34 1.91 12.16 -19.81
N LYS A 35 0.68 11.83 -20.23
CA LYS A 35 -0.53 11.66 -19.40
C LYS A 35 -1.07 12.92 -18.72
N HIS A 36 -0.41 14.08 -18.86
CA HIS A 36 -1.03 15.38 -18.57
C HIS A 36 -2.14 15.69 -19.58
N HIS A 37 -3.10 16.51 -19.18
CA HIS A 37 -4.25 16.84 -20.00
C HIS A 37 -4.58 18.34 -19.96
N PHE A 38 -4.99 18.88 -21.10
CA PHE A 38 -5.38 20.28 -21.27
C PHE A 38 -6.66 20.36 -22.11
N CYS A 39 -7.38 21.46 -22.04
CA CYS A 39 -8.61 21.58 -22.83
C CYS A 39 -8.27 21.71 -24.33
N LEU A 40 -9.17 21.28 -25.21
CA LEU A 40 -8.94 21.29 -26.65
C LEU A 40 -8.52 22.68 -27.17
N ALA A 41 -9.22 23.74 -26.76
CA ALA A 41 -8.88 25.11 -27.11
C ALA A 41 -7.47 25.54 -26.65
N CYS A 42 -7.05 25.16 -25.43
CA CYS A 42 -5.68 25.45 -24.95
C CYS A 42 -4.64 24.61 -25.68
N THR A 43 -4.98 23.36 -26.02
CA THR A 43 -4.10 22.48 -26.80
C THR A 43 -3.89 23.07 -28.20
N ARG A 44 -4.91 23.70 -28.80
CA ARG A 44 -4.80 24.47 -30.05
C ARG A 44 -4.00 25.77 -29.87
N GLY A 45 -4.24 26.54 -28.79
CA GLY A 45 -3.59 27.83 -28.57
C GLY A 45 -2.08 27.75 -28.29
N VAL A 46 -1.59 26.61 -27.78
CA VAL A 46 -0.15 26.33 -27.62
C VAL A 46 0.52 25.96 -28.97
N LEU A 47 -0.28 25.66 -30.00
CA LEU A 47 0.21 25.39 -31.35
C LEU A 47 0.47 26.69 -32.11
N GLY A 48 1.71 27.17 -32.01
CA GLY A 48 2.28 28.10 -32.99
C GLY A 48 2.59 27.42 -34.34
N GLY A 49 1.64 26.66 -34.92
CA GLY A 49 1.73 26.14 -36.30
C GLY A 49 2.51 24.83 -36.52
N GLY A 50 2.88 24.06 -35.48
CA GLY A 50 3.61 22.79 -35.61
C GLY A 50 2.74 21.52 -35.50
N ARG A 51 3.26 20.35 -35.92
CA ARG A 51 2.62 19.02 -35.74
C ARG A 51 2.78 18.42 -34.34
N GLU A 52 3.31 19.19 -33.38
CA GLU A 52 3.68 18.73 -32.03
C GLU A 52 3.19 19.70 -30.97
N VAL A 53 2.74 19.17 -29.82
CA VAL A 53 2.44 19.94 -28.61
C VAL A 53 3.47 19.63 -27.54
N ARG A 54 3.97 20.66 -26.85
CA ARG A 54 4.79 20.51 -25.64
C ARG A 54 3.93 20.68 -24.40
N CYS A 55 4.03 19.72 -23.48
CA CYS A 55 3.36 19.82 -22.20
C CYS A 55 3.96 20.95 -21.35
N VAL A 56 3.13 21.89 -20.87
CA VAL A 56 3.60 22.98 -19.99
C VAL A 56 4.07 22.51 -18.61
N HIS A 57 3.68 21.30 -18.17
CA HIS A 57 4.05 20.74 -16.87
C HIS A 57 5.37 19.95 -16.88
N CYS A 58 5.63 19.18 -17.93
CA CYS A 58 6.78 18.27 -17.97
C CYS A 58 7.64 18.38 -19.23
N TRP A 59 7.31 19.31 -20.14
CA TRP A 59 8.04 19.62 -21.37
C TRP A 59 8.16 18.47 -22.38
N LYS A 60 7.61 17.30 -22.08
CA LYS A 60 7.52 16.18 -23.02
C LYS A 60 6.69 16.56 -24.24
N ARG A 61 7.21 16.17 -25.40
CA ARG A 61 6.56 16.35 -26.69
C ARG A 61 5.47 15.31 -26.87
N THR A 62 4.39 15.71 -27.52
CA THR A 62 3.33 14.82 -27.99
C THR A 62 3.09 15.16 -29.45
N GLU A 63 3.36 14.18 -30.31
CA GLU A 63 2.99 14.28 -31.72
C GLU A 63 1.47 14.25 -31.84
N LEU A 64 0.95 15.13 -32.69
CA LEU A 64 -0.49 15.17 -32.95
C LEU A 64 -0.84 14.11 -33.99
N PRO A 65 -1.76 13.18 -33.69
CA PRO A 65 -2.31 12.31 -34.71
C PRO A 65 -2.94 13.18 -35.81
N GLU A 66 -2.56 12.93 -37.07
CA GLU A 66 -3.04 13.68 -38.24
C GLU A 66 -2.73 15.19 -38.20
N GLY A 67 -1.81 15.63 -37.34
CA GLY A 67 -1.44 17.04 -37.19
C GLY A 67 -2.50 17.91 -36.51
N ARG A 68 -3.52 17.31 -35.88
CA ARG A 68 -4.68 18.02 -35.33
C ARG A 68 -4.90 17.69 -33.85
N ALA A 69 -5.21 18.69 -33.03
CA ALA A 69 -5.40 18.53 -31.58
C ALA A 69 -6.65 17.72 -31.21
N GLU A 70 -7.64 17.69 -32.11
CA GLU A 70 -8.91 16.98 -31.98
C GLU A 70 -8.71 15.47 -31.93
N ALA A 71 -7.71 14.97 -32.66
CA ALA A 71 -7.40 13.55 -32.76
C ALA A 71 -6.70 12.99 -31.51
N LEU A 72 -6.27 13.85 -30.58
CA LEU A 72 -5.77 13.40 -29.29
C LEU A 72 -6.89 12.74 -28.46
N PRO A 73 -6.57 11.69 -27.69
CA PRO A 73 -7.54 11.02 -26.84
C PRO A 73 -8.11 11.98 -25.79
N THR A 74 -9.42 11.92 -25.57
CA THR A 74 -10.08 12.69 -24.51
C THR A 74 -10.00 11.91 -23.20
N TYR A 75 -9.64 12.57 -22.10
CA TYR A 75 -9.60 11.95 -20.78
C TYR A 75 -11.01 11.76 -20.21
N ALA A 76 -11.61 10.61 -20.51
CA ALA A 76 -13.00 10.31 -20.15
C ALA A 76 -13.30 10.44 -18.66
N ALA A 77 -12.37 10.04 -17.78
CA ALA A 77 -12.56 10.12 -16.33
C ALA A 77 -12.70 11.56 -15.82
N VAL A 78 -11.83 12.47 -16.28
CA VAL A 78 -11.87 13.88 -15.89
C VAL A 78 -13.07 14.59 -16.52
N LEU A 79 -13.43 14.24 -17.75
CA LEU A 79 -14.66 14.75 -18.38
C LEU A 79 -15.90 14.30 -17.61
N ALA A 80 -15.96 13.04 -17.17
CA ALA A 80 -17.05 12.52 -16.34
C ALA A 80 -17.10 13.20 -14.96
N LEU A 81 -15.94 13.50 -14.37
CA LEU A 81 -15.84 14.28 -13.13
C LEU A 81 -16.39 15.70 -13.34
N ALA A 82 -15.97 16.40 -14.39
CA ALA A 82 -16.45 17.74 -14.72
C ALA A 82 -17.98 17.79 -14.91
N ARG A 83 -18.58 16.77 -15.56
CA ARG A 83 -20.05 16.64 -15.67
C ARG A 83 -20.73 16.49 -14.30
N ARG A 84 -20.16 15.68 -13.40
CA ARG A 84 -20.71 15.45 -12.04
C ARG A 84 -20.59 16.67 -11.13
N LEU A 85 -19.65 17.57 -11.42
CA LEU A 85 -19.42 18.80 -10.67
C LEU A 85 -20.16 20.01 -11.26
N ALA A 86 -20.64 19.91 -12.51
CA ALA A 86 -21.45 20.96 -13.12
C ALA A 86 -22.78 21.15 -12.34
N PRO A 87 -23.31 22.38 -12.26
CA PRO A 87 -24.62 22.61 -11.66
C PRO A 87 -25.67 21.81 -12.44
N GLU A 88 -26.23 20.79 -11.79
CA GLU A 88 -27.11 19.84 -12.47
C GLU A 88 -28.48 20.47 -12.80
N PRO A 89 -29.05 20.11 -13.98
CA PRO A 89 -30.34 20.64 -14.39
C PRO A 89 -31.48 20.17 -13.46
N PRO A 90 -32.56 20.95 -13.35
CA PRO A 90 -33.73 20.58 -12.54
C PRO A 90 -34.40 19.28 -13.03
N CYS A 91 -35.26 18.65 -12.21
CA CYS A 91 -35.98 17.41 -12.58
C CYS A 91 -36.69 17.63 -13.92
N ALA A 92 -36.40 16.77 -14.90
CA ALA A 92 -36.92 16.93 -16.27
C ALA A 92 -38.46 16.96 -16.34
N ALA A 93 -39.15 16.32 -15.39
CA ALA A 93 -40.61 16.27 -15.32
C ALA A 93 -41.25 17.50 -14.66
N HIS A 94 -40.59 18.12 -13.67
CA HIS A 94 -41.21 19.13 -12.81
C HIS A 94 -40.45 20.46 -12.74
N ALA A 95 -39.31 20.57 -13.42
CA ALA A 95 -38.42 21.73 -13.38
C ALA A 95 -38.01 22.19 -11.96
N LEU A 96 -38.15 21.32 -10.96
CA LEU A 96 -37.75 21.57 -9.57
C LEU A 96 -36.28 21.18 -9.33
N PRO A 97 -35.59 21.81 -8.35
CA PRO A 97 -34.23 21.45 -8.00
C PRO A 97 -34.12 19.97 -7.64
N ALA A 98 -33.13 19.28 -8.21
CA ALA A 98 -32.83 17.92 -7.82
C ALA A 98 -32.22 17.91 -6.41
N LEU A 99 -32.83 17.16 -5.50
CA LEU A 99 -32.33 16.96 -4.13
C LEU A 99 -31.72 15.56 -4.01
N TRP A 100 -30.91 15.37 -2.96
CA TRP A 100 -30.26 14.10 -2.68
C TRP A 100 -30.93 13.43 -1.49
N CYS A 101 -31.31 12.17 -1.63
CA CYS A 101 -31.87 11.40 -0.54
C CYS A 101 -30.75 10.88 0.38
N ALA A 102 -30.78 11.26 1.66
CA ALA A 102 -29.80 10.80 2.63
C ALA A 102 -29.97 9.30 3.01
N ALA A 103 -31.14 8.72 2.77
CA ALA A 103 -31.44 7.33 3.15
C ALA A 103 -30.98 6.31 2.09
N CYS A 104 -31.20 6.59 0.80
CA CYS A 104 -30.88 5.66 -0.29
C CYS A 104 -29.77 6.16 -1.23
N GLY A 105 -29.29 7.39 -1.05
CA GLY A 105 -28.27 7.98 -1.92
C GLY A 105 -28.74 8.31 -3.34
N ALA A 106 -30.05 8.19 -3.63
CA ALA A 106 -30.62 8.50 -4.93
C ALA A 106 -30.99 9.98 -5.06
N ARG A 107 -30.95 10.49 -6.29
CA ARG A 107 -31.51 11.81 -6.61
C ARG A 107 -33.04 11.72 -6.61
N ALA A 108 -33.67 12.64 -5.91
CA ALA A 108 -35.11 12.77 -5.89
C ALA A 108 -35.48 14.24 -6.02
N CYS A 109 -36.51 14.50 -6.80
CA CYS A 109 -37.25 15.76 -6.69
C CYS A 109 -38.46 15.50 -5.80
N ARG A 110 -38.85 16.50 -5.00
CA ARG A 110 -39.98 16.41 -4.07
C ARG A 110 -41.30 15.97 -4.73
N ALA A 111 -41.41 16.11 -6.05
CA ALA A 111 -42.56 15.71 -6.85
C ALA A 111 -42.33 14.44 -7.71
N CYS A 112 -41.09 13.95 -7.85
CA CYS A 112 -40.76 12.91 -8.83
C CYS A 112 -40.94 11.46 -8.31
N ASP A 113 -41.26 11.20 -7.01
CA ASP A 113 -41.59 9.83 -6.55
C ASP A 113 -42.28 9.76 -5.15
N HIS A 114 -43.36 8.98 -5.01
CA HIS A 114 -44.04 8.75 -3.72
C HIS A 114 -43.19 7.97 -2.72
N ALA A 115 -42.18 7.22 -3.19
CA ALA A 115 -41.30 6.39 -2.36
C ALA A 115 -40.32 7.20 -1.47
N HIS A 116 -40.12 8.49 -1.75
CA HIS A 116 -39.13 9.33 -1.08
C HIS A 116 -39.74 10.41 -0.16
N HIS A 117 -41.06 10.42 0.04
CA HIS A 117 -41.74 11.40 0.90
C HIS A 117 -41.32 11.34 2.37
N ALA A 118 -40.91 10.16 2.85
CA ALA A 118 -40.47 9.96 4.23
C ALA A 118 -38.95 10.12 4.42
N HIS A 119 -38.20 10.34 3.34
CA HIS A 119 -36.74 10.41 3.41
C HIS A 119 -36.24 11.85 3.52
N ALA A 120 -35.16 12.05 4.29
CA ALA A 120 -34.50 13.35 4.38
C ALA A 120 -33.81 13.70 3.05
N LEU A 121 -34.44 14.61 2.29
CA LEU A 121 -33.88 15.16 1.06
C LEU A 121 -33.04 16.41 1.38
N ARG A 122 -31.78 16.40 0.97
CA ARG A 122 -30.83 17.50 1.18
C ARG A 122 -30.42 18.16 -0.12
N PRO A 123 -30.02 19.45 -0.10
CA PRO A 123 -29.36 20.08 -1.23
C PRO A 123 -28.10 19.27 -1.62
N PRO A 124 -27.76 19.16 -2.92
CA PRO A 124 -26.59 18.42 -3.39
C PRO A 124 -25.29 18.83 -2.71
N ARG A 125 -25.13 20.12 -2.37
CA ARG A 125 -23.96 20.64 -1.65
C ARG A 125 -23.81 20.04 -0.25
N GLU A 126 -24.89 19.95 0.51
CA GLU A 126 -24.87 19.38 1.86
C GLU A 126 -24.68 17.86 1.82
N ALA A 127 -25.30 17.18 0.85
CA ALA A 127 -25.10 15.75 0.65
C ALA A 127 -23.64 15.43 0.29
N ARG A 128 -23.01 16.26 -0.54
CA ARG A 128 -21.60 16.13 -0.90
C ARG A 128 -20.67 16.34 0.29
N LEU A 129 -20.92 17.38 1.11
CA LEU A 129 -20.16 17.61 2.34
C LEU A 129 -20.28 16.43 3.33
N GLN A 130 -21.47 15.84 3.44
CA GLN A 130 -21.70 14.66 4.27
C GLN A 130 -20.94 13.43 3.73
N LEU A 131 -21.06 13.14 2.42
CA LEU A 131 -20.36 12.03 1.79
C LEU A 131 -18.82 12.18 1.90
N GLN A 132 -18.30 13.40 1.76
CA GLN A 132 -16.88 13.68 1.97
C GLN A 132 -16.45 13.43 3.43
N ARG A 133 -17.27 13.81 4.40
CA ARG A 133 -17.02 13.53 5.82
C ARG A 133 -17.02 12.03 6.10
N ASP A 134 -17.99 11.30 5.57
CA ASP A 134 -18.13 9.87 5.77
C ASP A 134 -16.98 9.10 5.09
N ALA A 135 -16.58 9.52 3.89
CA ALA A 135 -15.41 8.97 3.20
C ALA A 135 -14.10 9.20 3.98
N ARG A 136 -13.93 10.38 4.60
CA ARG A 136 -12.76 10.67 5.45
C ARG A 136 -12.73 9.79 6.71
N LEU A 137 -13.89 9.52 7.32
CA LEU A 137 -13.99 8.63 8.47
C LEU A 137 -13.63 7.19 8.09
N LEU A 138 -14.17 6.69 6.98
CA LEU A 138 -13.84 5.35 6.46
C LEU A 138 -12.36 5.23 6.10
N LEU A 139 -11.76 6.27 5.50
CA LEU A 139 -10.33 6.28 5.19
C LEU A 139 -9.48 6.22 6.48
N ALA A 140 -9.86 6.94 7.52
CA ALA A 140 -9.19 6.89 8.82
C ALA A 140 -9.31 5.50 9.48
N ASP A 141 -10.45 4.83 9.35
CA ASP A 141 -10.64 3.45 9.83
C ASP A 141 -9.77 2.44 9.07
N LEU A 142 -9.68 2.57 7.74
CA LEU A 142 -8.81 1.75 6.91
C LEU A 142 -7.33 1.95 7.27
N GLN A 143 -6.90 3.20 7.49
CA GLN A 143 -5.53 3.50 7.94
C GLN A 143 -5.24 2.87 9.32
N ARG A 144 -6.18 2.96 10.27
CA ARG A 144 -6.06 2.30 11.58
C ARG A 144 -5.92 0.78 11.46
N LEU A 145 -6.69 0.16 10.57
CA LEU A 145 -6.59 -1.28 10.31
C LEU A 145 -5.26 -1.66 9.66
N ALA A 146 -4.76 -0.88 8.71
CA ALA A 146 -3.46 -1.10 8.07
C ALA A 146 -2.29 -1.02 9.07
N VAL A 147 -2.32 -0.06 10.00
CA VAL A 147 -1.33 0.03 11.08
C VAL A 147 -1.36 -1.21 11.98
N ARG A 148 -2.56 -1.66 12.39
CA ARG A 148 -2.71 -2.89 13.20
C ARG A 148 -2.20 -4.13 12.47
N GLN A 149 -2.48 -4.25 11.17
CA GLN A 149 -1.97 -5.34 10.35
C GLN A 149 -0.44 -5.33 10.28
N ARG A 150 0.17 -4.15 10.10
CA ARG A 150 1.63 -4.01 10.10
C ARG A 150 2.26 -4.38 11.44
N GLU A 151 1.69 -3.91 12.55
CA GLU A 151 2.16 -4.27 13.90
C GLU A 151 2.11 -5.79 14.13
N PHE A 152 1.04 -6.43 13.65
CA PHE A 152 0.92 -7.89 13.71
C PHE A 152 2.01 -8.59 12.89
N LEU A 153 2.29 -8.14 11.66
CA LEU A 153 3.32 -8.72 10.80
C LEU A 153 4.73 -8.54 11.37
N LEU A 154 5.02 -7.39 11.99
CA LEU A 154 6.31 -7.16 12.66
C LEU A 154 6.49 -8.11 13.85
N ARG A 155 5.45 -8.33 14.67
CA ARG A 155 5.50 -9.30 15.77
C ARG A 155 5.70 -10.73 15.29
N ALA A 156 5.08 -11.10 14.16
CA ALA A 156 5.29 -12.41 13.54
C ALA A 156 6.73 -12.58 13.04
N LEU A 157 7.31 -11.53 12.43
CA LEU A 157 8.70 -11.52 11.99
C LEU A 157 9.67 -11.63 13.17
N ASP A 158 9.43 -10.92 14.28
CA ASP A 158 10.25 -11.01 15.49
C ASP A 158 10.22 -12.43 16.07
N ALA A 159 9.04 -13.05 16.14
CA ALA A 159 8.88 -14.42 16.61
C ALA A 159 9.61 -15.44 15.71
N ALA A 160 9.49 -15.29 14.39
CA ALA A 160 10.17 -16.14 13.42
C ALA A 160 11.70 -15.99 13.48
N THR A 161 12.17 -14.76 13.67
CA THR A 161 13.61 -14.46 13.81
C THR A 161 14.16 -15.04 15.11
N ALA A 162 13.42 -14.94 16.22
CA ALA A 162 13.80 -15.53 17.49
C ALA A 162 13.86 -17.07 17.43
N LEU A 163 12.91 -17.71 16.74
CA LEU A 163 12.91 -19.16 16.52
C LEU A 163 14.11 -19.58 15.67
N LYS A 164 14.39 -18.86 14.59
CA LYS A 164 15.55 -19.12 13.73
C LYS A 164 16.86 -19.06 14.51
N VAL A 165 17.07 -18.02 15.32
CA VAL A 165 18.29 -17.85 16.13
C VAL A 165 18.45 -19.00 17.14
N ARG A 166 17.35 -19.47 17.73
CA ARG A 166 17.38 -20.64 18.64
C ARG A 166 17.80 -21.92 17.91
N LEU A 167 17.21 -22.18 16.74
CA LEU A 167 17.57 -23.33 15.91
C LEU A 167 19.03 -23.28 15.44
N GLU A 168 19.51 -22.10 15.04
CA GLU A 168 20.91 -21.90 14.66
C GLU A 168 21.86 -22.14 15.84
N ALA A 169 21.50 -21.71 17.05
CA ALA A 169 22.29 -21.96 18.26
C ALA A 169 22.30 -23.44 18.66
N GLU A 170 21.18 -24.14 18.52
CA GLU A 170 21.08 -25.59 18.76
C GLU A 170 21.87 -26.41 17.74
N LEU A 171 21.88 -25.98 16.47
CA LEU A 171 22.63 -26.64 15.40
C LEU A 171 24.15 -26.35 15.48
N ALA A 172 24.56 -25.24 16.06
CA ALA A 172 25.96 -24.85 16.20
C ALA A 172 26.69 -25.47 17.41
N ALA A 173 25.97 -26.14 18.32
CA ALA A 173 26.56 -26.80 19.48
C ALA A 173 27.27 -28.11 19.07
N PRO A 174 28.59 -28.27 19.31
CA PRO A 174 29.32 -29.46 18.91
C PRO A 174 29.06 -30.59 19.91
N GLY A 175 28.10 -31.46 19.61
CA GLY A 175 27.85 -32.68 20.39
C GLY A 175 26.37 -33.09 20.50
N GLY A 176 25.86 -33.73 19.45
CA GLY A 176 25.02 -34.93 19.52
C GLY A 176 23.69 -34.88 20.29
N LEU A 177 22.62 -35.01 19.51
CA LEU A 177 21.19 -35.21 19.81
C LEU A 177 20.79 -36.30 20.83
N LEU A 178 21.70 -36.90 21.62
CA LEU A 178 21.40 -38.11 22.41
C LEU A 178 21.98 -38.17 23.84
N SER A 179 22.77 -37.20 24.31
CA SER A 179 23.27 -37.21 25.70
C SER A 179 22.62 -36.18 26.64
N ALA A 180 21.63 -35.43 26.15
CA ALA A 180 20.86 -34.46 26.94
C ALA A 180 19.57 -35.08 27.53
N THR A 181 19.02 -36.12 26.89
CA THR A 181 17.80 -36.83 27.32
C THR A 181 17.97 -37.54 28.66
N GLU A 182 19.15 -38.12 28.93
CA GLU A 182 19.40 -38.83 30.20
C GLU A 182 19.66 -37.88 31.37
N ARG A 183 20.13 -36.65 31.12
CA ARG A 183 20.27 -35.62 32.17
C ARG A 183 18.98 -34.85 32.41
N ALA A 184 18.16 -34.67 31.37
CA ALA A 184 16.83 -34.06 31.46
C ALA A 184 15.81 -34.93 32.24
N LEU A 185 16.03 -36.25 32.31
CA LEU A 185 15.19 -37.17 33.09
C LEU A 185 15.35 -37.02 34.62
N VAL A 186 16.43 -36.40 35.09
CA VAL A 186 16.67 -36.13 36.53
C VAL A 186 16.19 -34.73 36.93
N GLU A 187 16.14 -33.77 36.01
CA GLU A 187 15.54 -32.43 36.23
C GLU A 187 14.01 -32.42 35.98
N MET A 188 13.41 -33.60 35.82
CA MET A 188 12.02 -33.85 35.44
C MET A 188 10.99 -33.61 36.57
N ASP A 189 11.33 -32.84 37.60
CA ASP A 189 10.41 -32.46 38.68
C ASP A 189 10.04 -30.95 38.65
N TYR A 190 10.72 -30.15 37.82
CA TYR A 190 10.40 -28.72 37.60
C TYR A 190 9.63 -28.46 36.29
N ALA A 191 9.50 -29.46 35.41
CA ALA A 191 9.02 -29.31 34.04
C ALA A 191 7.51 -29.57 33.82
N CYS A 192 6.73 -29.88 34.87
CA CYS A 192 5.30 -30.15 34.71
C CYS A 192 4.47 -28.89 34.36
N GLY A 193 4.97 -27.69 34.68
CA GLY A 193 4.30 -26.42 34.35
C GLY A 193 4.52 -25.91 32.91
N SER A 194 5.61 -26.32 32.25
CA SER A 194 5.99 -25.82 30.91
C SER A 194 5.34 -26.63 29.76
N LEU A 195 5.02 -27.90 30.00
CA LEU A 195 4.30 -28.71 29.00
C LEU A 195 2.84 -28.29 28.85
N ALA A 196 2.21 -27.85 29.95
CA ALA A 196 0.84 -27.34 29.95
C ALA A 196 0.71 -26.02 29.16
N THR A 197 1.71 -25.13 29.26
CA THR A 197 1.72 -23.85 28.52
C THR A 197 2.03 -24.06 27.04
N ALA A 198 2.91 -25.00 26.69
CA ALA A 198 3.19 -25.37 25.30
C ALA A 198 2.00 -26.08 24.63
N ALA A 199 1.30 -26.96 25.36
CA ALA A 199 0.07 -27.59 24.87
C ALA A 199 -1.05 -26.55 24.67
N ALA A 200 -1.25 -25.64 25.64
CA ALA A 200 -2.22 -24.56 25.52
C ALA A 200 -1.94 -23.64 24.32
N GLU A 201 -0.67 -23.31 24.06
CA GLU A 201 -0.31 -22.45 22.93
C GLU A 201 -0.44 -23.19 21.58
N ARG A 202 -0.12 -24.48 21.52
CA ARG A 202 -0.39 -25.32 20.35
C ARG A 202 -1.89 -25.38 20.02
N ASP A 203 -2.73 -25.56 21.03
CA ASP A 203 -4.17 -25.70 20.85
C ASP A 203 -4.80 -24.34 20.46
N ARG A 204 -4.26 -23.24 20.98
CA ARG A 204 -4.59 -21.86 20.55
C ARG A 204 -4.26 -21.60 19.08
N LEU A 205 -3.08 -22.05 18.61
CA LEU A 205 -2.67 -21.88 17.22
C LEU A 205 -3.50 -22.74 16.26
N ARG A 206 -3.83 -23.97 16.65
CA ARG A 206 -4.74 -24.84 15.88
C ARG A 206 -6.14 -24.24 15.77
N ALA A 207 -6.66 -23.62 16.84
CA ALA A 207 -7.93 -22.92 16.79
C ALA A 207 -7.93 -21.74 15.80
N ARG A 208 -6.87 -20.93 15.80
CA ARG A 208 -6.71 -19.81 14.85
C ARG A 208 -6.58 -20.26 13.40
N HIS A 209 -5.86 -21.35 13.16
CA HIS A 209 -5.74 -21.92 11.82
C HIS A 209 -7.09 -22.41 11.28
N ALA A 210 -7.87 -23.12 12.10
CA ALA A 210 -9.20 -23.58 11.72
C ALA A 210 -10.17 -22.43 11.42
N GLU A 211 -10.12 -21.34 12.19
CA GLU A 211 -10.92 -20.13 11.96
C GLU A 211 -10.56 -19.46 10.63
N ALA A 212 -9.25 -19.32 10.34
CA ALA A 212 -8.78 -18.74 9.08
C ALA A 212 -9.19 -19.58 7.87
N LEU A 213 -9.11 -20.90 7.96
CA LEU A 213 -9.52 -21.81 6.88
C LEU A 213 -11.03 -21.74 6.61
N LEU A 214 -11.85 -21.69 7.66
CA LEU A 214 -13.30 -21.51 7.54
C LEU A 214 -13.64 -20.20 6.83
N GLN A 215 -12.94 -19.12 7.16
CA GLN A 215 -13.15 -17.82 6.53
C GLN A 215 -12.84 -17.85 5.03
N CYS A 216 -11.73 -18.45 4.62
CA CYS A 216 -11.38 -18.58 3.19
C CYS A 216 -12.46 -19.36 2.41
N ARG A 217 -12.97 -20.46 2.97
CA ARG A 217 -14.02 -21.26 2.32
C ARG A 217 -15.34 -20.51 2.20
N LEU A 218 -15.69 -19.73 3.23
CA LEU A 218 -16.87 -18.88 3.21
C LEU A 218 -16.73 -17.78 2.15
N ASP A 219 -15.56 -17.20 2.00
CA ASP A 219 -15.31 -16.17 0.99
C ASP A 219 -15.45 -16.72 -0.43
N ASP A 220 -14.97 -17.95 -0.69
CA ASP A 220 -15.15 -18.63 -1.98
C ASP A 220 -16.63 -18.97 -2.24
N LEU A 221 -17.34 -19.43 -1.22
CA LEU A 221 -18.76 -19.77 -1.28
C LEU A 221 -19.63 -18.53 -1.50
N ILE A 222 -19.40 -17.43 -0.77
CA ILE A 222 -20.08 -16.14 -0.96
C ILE A 222 -19.80 -15.60 -2.35
N ARG A 223 -18.55 -15.69 -2.80
CA ARG A 223 -18.16 -15.25 -4.13
C ARG A 223 -19.00 -15.98 -5.15
N ASN A 224 -19.17 -17.29 -5.03
CA ASN A 224 -19.78 -18.14 -6.05
C ASN A 224 -21.30 -18.38 -5.92
N ALA A 225 -21.92 -17.98 -4.81
CA ALA A 225 -23.36 -18.17 -4.58
C ALA A 225 -24.21 -17.28 -5.50
N SER A 226 -25.21 -17.89 -6.14
CA SER A 226 -26.25 -17.19 -6.93
C SER A 226 -27.58 -17.03 -6.20
N VAL A 227 -27.65 -17.49 -4.94
CA VAL A 227 -28.85 -17.45 -4.09
C VAL A 227 -28.49 -16.95 -2.68
N PRO A 228 -29.46 -16.42 -1.92
CA PRO A 228 -29.26 -16.10 -0.51
C PRO A 228 -28.89 -17.37 0.27
N LEU A 229 -27.81 -17.29 1.01
CA LEU A 229 -27.29 -18.38 1.81
C LEU A 229 -27.90 -18.30 3.21
N ASP A 230 -28.44 -19.42 3.68
CA ASP A 230 -28.83 -19.63 5.08
C ASP A 230 -27.84 -20.59 5.77
N PHE A 231 -27.96 -20.75 7.09
CA PHE A 231 -27.02 -21.54 7.87
C PHE A 231 -26.97 -23.02 7.46
N GLU A 232 -28.07 -23.57 6.92
CA GLU A 232 -28.15 -24.97 6.53
C GLU A 232 -27.51 -25.18 5.15
N LEU A 233 -27.76 -24.27 4.20
CA LEU A 233 -27.09 -24.26 2.90
C LEU A 233 -25.57 -24.08 3.05
N MET A 234 -25.15 -23.17 3.93
CA MET A 234 -23.74 -22.93 4.20
C MET A 234 -23.08 -24.16 4.83
N ARG A 235 -23.76 -24.83 5.77
CA ARG A 235 -23.25 -26.05 6.39
C ARG A 235 -23.04 -27.17 5.37
N ARG A 236 -24.03 -27.41 4.49
CA ARG A 236 -23.96 -28.45 3.45
C ARG A 236 -22.88 -28.16 2.42
N ALA A 237 -22.85 -26.95 1.88
CA ALA A 237 -21.88 -26.57 0.87
C ALA A 237 -20.43 -26.53 1.39
N LEU A 238 -20.22 -26.20 2.67
CA LEU A 238 -18.91 -26.31 3.31
C LEU A 238 -18.46 -27.76 3.57
N ALA A 239 -19.41 -28.71 3.67
CA ALA A 239 -19.12 -30.14 3.78
C ALA A 239 -18.73 -30.72 2.41
N ASP A 240 -19.40 -30.30 1.33
CA ASP A 240 -19.14 -30.78 -0.04
C ASP A 240 -17.83 -30.22 -0.65
N LEU A 241 -17.35 -29.05 -0.19
CA LEU A 241 -16.08 -28.45 -0.61
C LEU A 241 -14.82 -29.28 -0.26
N GLY A 242 -14.96 -30.34 0.54
CA GLY A 242 -13.87 -31.26 0.90
C GLY A 242 -13.54 -32.30 -0.19
N THR A 243 -14.47 -32.58 -1.10
CA THR A 243 -14.27 -33.52 -2.22
C THR A 243 -13.89 -32.71 -3.47
N GLY A 244 -12.61 -32.67 -3.82
CA GLY A 244 -12.04 -31.79 -4.85
C GLY A 244 -12.49 -32.01 -6.30
N GLU A 245 -13.76 -31.84 -6.60
CA GLU A 245 -14.29 -31.71 -7.96
C GLU A 245 -15.01 -30.37 -8.13
N TYR A 246 -14.32 -29.38 -8.70
CA TYR A 246 -14.97 -28.18 -9.22
C TYR A 246 -15.29 -28.38 -10.70
N PRO A 247 -16.55 -28.26 -11.16
CA PRO A 247 -16.81 -28.09 -12.57
C PRO A 247 -16.37 -26.68 -13.00
N PRO A 248 -15.90 -26.50 -14.24
CA PRO A 248 -15.41 -25.21 -14.71
C PRO A 248 -16.62 -24.30 -14.94
N SER A 249 -16.75 -23.23 -14.15
CA SER A 249 -17.79 -22.23 -14.41
C SER A 249 -17.18 -20.98 -15.05
N SER A 250 -17.56 -20.82 -16.31
CA SER A 250 -17.31 -19.70 -17.20
C SER A 250 -17.64 -18.34 -16.58
N ALA A 251 -16.77 -17.37 -16.86
CA ALA A 251 -16.93 -15.97 -16.57
C ALA A 251 -18.30 -15.40 -16.99
N VAL A 252 -19.02 -14.81 -16.04
CA VAL A 252 -19.92 -13.66 -16.26
C VAL A 252 -19.83 -12.73 -15.04
N GLU A 253 -19.25 -11.56 -15.27
CA GLU A 253 -19.27 -10.42 -14.35
C GLU A 253 -20.66 -9.76 -14.38
N CYS A 254 -21.41 -9.91 -13.29
CA CYS A 254 -22.29 -8.90 -12.69
C CYS A 254 -23.03 -9.57 -11.52
N ARG A 255 -22.36 -9.68 -10.36
CA ARG A 255 -22.97 -10.27 -9.15
C ARG A 255 -23.66 -9.16 -8.35
N ASP A 256 -24.93 -9.38 -8.02
CA ASP A 256 -25.78 -8.44 -7.27
C ASP A 256 -25.10 -8.05 -5.94
N PRO A 257 -24.71 -6.77 -5.75
CA PRO A 257 -24.01 -6.32 -4.55
C PRO A 257 -24.86 -6.47 -3.28
N ILE A 258 -26.19 -6.47 -3.40
CA ILE A 258 -27.11 -6.71 -2.28
C ILE A 258 -27.04 -8.17 -1.87
N LEU A 259 -27.04 -9.08 -2.84
CA LEU A 259 -26.91 -10.52 -2.59
C LEU A 259 -25.55 -10.88 -1.96
N PHE A 260 -24.47 -10.29 -2.48
CA PHE A 260 -23.13 -10.45 -1.90
C PHE A 260 -23.10 -9.96 -0.45
N LEU A 261 -23.67 -8.78 -0.18
CA LEU A 261 -23.72 -8.20 1.16
C LEU A 261 -24.58 -9.06 2.11
N ALA A 262 -25.73 -9.54 1.65
CA ALA A 262 -26.61 -10.43 2.43
C ALA A 262 -25.88 -11.74 2.80
N ASN A 263 -25.23 -12.38 1.83
CA ASN A 263 -24.47 -13.60 2.03
C ASN A 263 -23.25 -13.39 2.92
N TYR A 264 -22.57 -12.24 2.79
CA TYR A 264 -21.48 -11.84 3.67
C TYR A 264 -21.96 -11.65 5.12
N CYS A 265 -23.06 -10.94 5.32
CA CYS A 265 -23.66 -10.76 6.65
C CYS A 265 -24.07 -12.10 7.27
N THR A 266 -24.70 -13.00 6.50
CA THR A 266 -25.07 -14.33 6.99
C THR A 266 -23.84 -15.18 7.32
N ALA A 267 -22.76 -15.08 6.53
CA ALA A 267 -21.50 -15.76 6.82
C ALA A 267 -20.84 -15.27 8.11
N GLN A 268 -20.85 -13.97 8.37
CA GLN A 268 -20.34 -13.42 9.63
C GLN A 268 -21.15 -13.91 10.84
N LEU A 269 -22.47 -14.05 10.68
CA LEU A 269 -23.32 -14.64 11.72
C LEU A 269 -23.07 -16.13 11.89
N TYR A 270 -22.83 -16.86 10.80
CA TYR A 270 -22.51 -18.28 10.81
C TYR A 270 -21.15 -18.57 11.46
N THR A 271 -20.11 -17.78 11.17
CA THR A 271 -18.81 -17.86 11.83
C THR A 271 -18.95 -17.63 13.33
N ARG A 272 -19.69 -16.59 13.74
CA ARG A 272 -19.98 -16.33 15.17
C ARG A 272 -20.76 -17.47 15.81
N HIS A 273 -21.74 -18.05 15.11
CA HIS A 273 -22.50 -19.20 15.59
C HIS A 273 -21.61 -20.44 15.78
N CYS A 274 -20.72 -20.74 14.84
CA CYS A 274 -19.77 -21.85 14.94
C CYS A 274 -18.78 -21.65 16.09
N LEU A 275 -18.22 -20.44 16.25
CA LEU A 275 -17.30 -20.10 17.34
C LEU A 275 -18.01 -20.14 18.71
N ALA A 276 -19.24 -19.63 18.81
CA ALA A 276 -20.03 -19.68 20.03
C ALA A 276 -20.45 -21.11 20.40
N ARG A 277 -20.80 -21.95 19.41
CA ARG A 277 -21.11 -23.37 19.61
C ARG A 277 -19.87 -24.15 20.07
N ARG A 278 -18.71 -23.87 19.46
CA ARG A 278 -17.41 -24.44 19.85
C ARG A 278 -16.98 -24.02 21.26
N ALA A 279 -17.20 -22.76 21.63
CA ALA A 279 -16.96 -22.27 22.99
C ALA A 279 -17.85 -22.97 24.03
N ARG A 280 -19.13 -23.21 23.72
CA ARG A 280 -20.04 -23.97 24.59
C ARG A 280 -19.67 -25.44 24.74
N LEU A 281 -19.14 -26.07 23.69
CA LEU A 281 -18.66 -27.46 23.74
C LEU A 281 -17.37 -27.58 24.58
N LEU A 282 -16.52 -26.56 24.58
CA LEU A 282 -15.30 -26.50 25.39
C LEU A 282 -15.59 -26.18 26.87
N ASP A 283 -16.58 -25.35 27.17
CA ASP A 283 -17.02 -25.05 28.55
C ASP A 283 -17.85 -26.20 29.18
N GLY A 284 -18.43 -27.09 28.37
CA GLY A 284 -19.25 -28.21 28.83
C GLY A 284 -18.52 -29.56 28.93
N ALA A 285 -17.25 -29.64 28.53
CA ALA A 285 -16.50 -30.90 28.47
C ALA A 285 -15.81 -31.23 29.81
N THR A 286 -16.60 -31.46 30.85
CA THR A 286 -16.23 -32.40 31.90
C THR A 286 -16.96 -33.70 31.58
N ASP A 287 -16.23 -34.68 31.06
CA ASP A 287 -16.65 -36.06 30.83
C ASP A 287 -17.74 -36.30 29.77
N SER A 288 -17.35 -36.50 28.51
CA SER A 288 -17.72 -37.71 27.76
C SER A 288 -17.04 -37.78 26.40
N VAL A 289 -16.62 -39.00 26.05
CA VAL A 289 -16.04 -39.43 24.77
C VAL A 289 -16.97 -39.13 23.57
N ALA A 290 -18.24 -38.79 23.80
CA ALA A 290 -19.19 -38.38 22.77
C ALA A 290 -18.91 -36.99 22.18
N ALA A 291 -18.30 -36.07 22.95
CA ALA A 291 -17.97 -34.73 22.45
C ALA A 291 -16.78 -34.74 21.47
N THR A 292 -15.90 -35.73 21.57
CA THR A 292 -14.76 -35.91 20.66
C THR A 292 -15.21 -36.46 19.30
N LEU A 293 -16.18 -37.37 19.30
CA LEU A 293 -16.74 -37.98 18.08
C LEU A 293 -17.56 -37.01 17.19
N GLU A 294 -18.15 -35.95 17.76
CA GLU A 294 -18.81 -34.89 16.95
C GLU A 294 -17.83 -33.82 16.43
N LEU A 295 -16.65 -33.69 17.04
CA LEU A 295 -15.57 -32.84 16.50
C LEU A 295 -14.86 -33.48 15.30
N ASP A 296 -14.81 -34.82 15.25
CA ASP A 296 -14.25 -35.61 14.14
C ASP A 296 -15.18 -35.70 12.91
N ALA A 297 -16.43 -35.18 13.01
CA ALA A 297 -17.35 -35.09 11.87
C ALA A 297 -17.17 -33.81 11.03
N ALA A 298 -16.25 -32.92 11.41
CA ALA A 298 -15.74 -31.87 10.52
C ALA A 298 -14.58 -32.47 9.69
N PRO A 299 -14.54 -32.30 8.36
CA PRO A 299 -13.68 -33.09 7.50
C PRO A 299 -12.19 -32.90 7.83
N ASP A 300 -11.56 -33.97 8.32
CA ASP A 300 -10.12 -34.13 8.48
C ASP A 300 -9.40 -34.01 7.13
N ILE A 301 -8.34 -33.19 7.05
CA ILE A 301 -7.54 -32.93 5.83
C ILE A 301 -6.06 -33.29 6.02
N LEU A 302 -5.73 -34.09 7.04
CA LEU A 302 -4.34 -34.46 7.33
C LEU A 302 -4.21 -35.96 7.62
N SER A 303 -4.58 -36.78 6.62
CA SER A 303 -3.99 -38.11 6.47
C SER A 303 -3.81 -38.41 4.99
N ASP A 304 -2.62 -38.14 4.46
CA ASP A 304 -2.00 -38.89 3.35
C ASP A 304 -0.61 -38.30 3.07
N ALA A 305 0.39 -38.71 3.85
CA ALA A 305 1.81 -38.61 3.50
C ALA A 305 2.68 -39.49 4.43
N VAL A 306 2.50 -40.81 4.36
CA VAL A 306 3.54 -41.80 4.72
C VAL A 306 3.18 -43.14 4.08
N ASP A 307 3.76 -43.43 2.90
CA ASP A 307 4.62 -44.59 2.67
C ASP A 307 5.01 -44.84 1.20
N ALA A 308 6.22 -45.43 1.05
CA ALA A 308 6.80 -46.16 -0.10
C ALA A 308 7.71 -45.43 -1.13
N SER A 309 9.02 -45.78 -1.04
CA SER A 309 10.08 -45.72 -2.09
C SER A 309 9.95 -46.87 -3.12
N PRO A 310 10.90 -47.10 -4.08
CA PRO A 310 11.54 -46.22 -5.06
C PRO A 310 11.46 -46.79 -6.52
N GLY A 311 11.63 -45.98 -7.58
CA GLY A 311 11.74 -46.51 -8.94
C GLY A 311 12.00 -45.52 -10.09
N ALA A 312 13.25 -45.48 -10.56
CA ALA A 312 13.72 -45.36 -11.96
C ALA A 312 13.18 -44.28 -12.94
N THR A 313 14.14 -43.42 -13.39
CA THR A 313 14.32 -42.83 -14.74
C THR A 313 13.18 -42.06 -15.41
N SER A 314 13.41 -40.76 -15.69
CA SER A 314 13.90 -40.30 -17.01
C SER A 314 13.96 -38.76 -17.08
N VAL A 315 14.96 -38.29 -17.80
CA VAL A 315 15.28 -36.89 -18.07
C VAL A 315 14.27 -36.29 -19.03
N THR A 316 13.78 -35.07 -18.76
CA THR A 316 13.49 -34.10 -19.83
C THR A 316 13.56 -32.66 -19.31
N THR A 317 14.49 -31.92 -19.92
CA THR A 317 14.75 -30.49 -19.75
C THR A 317 13.65 -29.63 -20.37
N VAL A 318 13.09 -28.64 -19.66
CA VAL A 318 12.59 -27.39 -20.30
C VAL A 318 12.73 -26.18 -19.36
N SER A 319 13.61 -25.28 -19.78
CA SER A 319 13.71 -23.82 -19.67
C SER A 319 13.02 -23.02 -18.54
N ASN A 320 13.85 -22.22 -17.86
CA ASN A 320 13.51 -21.06 -17.03
C ASN A 320 12.62 -20.03 -17.75
N ALA A 321 11.49 -19.68 -17.13
CA ALA A 321 10.81 -18.41 -17.35
C ALA A 321 10.51 -17.77 -15.99
N ALA A 322 11.04 -16.55 -15.79
CA ALA A 322 10.88 -15.76 -14.59
C ALA A 322 9.40 -15.38 -14.37
N VAL A 323 8.81 -15.88 -13.29
CA VAL A 323 7.50 -15.42 -12.80
C VAL A 323 7.74 -14.24 -11.87
N GLY A 324 7.44 -13.04 -12.34
CA GLY A 324 7.38 -11.85 -11.51
C GLY A 324 6.29 -12.02 -10.45
N SER A 325 6.64 -11.77 -9.19
CA SER A 325 5.68 -11.78 -8.09
C SER A 325 4.59 -10.71 -8.30
N PRO A 326 3.30 -11.04 -8.12
CA PRO A 326 2.24 -10.06 -8.18
C PRO A 326 2.26 -9.20 -6.90
N VAL A 327 2.53 -7.91 -7.06
CA VAL A 327 2.43 -6.92 -5.98
C VAL A 327 0.96 -6.57 -5.76
N ILE A 328 0.37 -7.12 -4.70
CA ILE A 328 -0.95 -6.71 -4.19
C ILE A 328 -0.77 -5.35 -3.47
N ARG A 329 -1.26 -4.26 -4.07
CA ARG A 329 -1.25 -2.91 -3.48
C ARG A 329 -2.54 -2.67 -2.67
N ASN A 330 -2.43 -2.38 -1.37
CA ASN A 330 -3.50 -1.83 -0.52
C ASN A 330 -3.24 -0.31 -0.32
N PRO A 331 -4.23 0.61 -0.40
CA PRO A 331 -3.97 2.02 -0.62
C PRO A 331 -3.95 2.82 0.69
N VAL A 332 -2.81 2.80 1.38
CA VAL A 332 -2.33 4.03 2.03
C VAL A 332 -1.31 4.59 1.06
N VAL A 333 -1.72 5.51 0.19
CA VAL A 333 -0.82 6.10 -0.81
C VAL A 333 0.05 7.12 -0.08
N PHE A 334 1.12 6.64 0.53
CA PHE A 334 2.17 7.51 1.03
C PHE A 334 2.78 8.30 -0.14
N PRO A 335 3.18 9.57 0.06
CA PRO A 335 3.81 10.36 -0.98
C PRO A 335 5.02 9.64 -1.56
N LEU A 336 4.98 9.40 -2.88
CA LEU A 336 6.08 8.84 -3.63
C LEU A 336 6.89 9.97 -4.26
N PHE A 337 8.20 9.85 -4.22
CA PHE A 337 9.14 10.78 -4.83
C PHE A 337 10.11 10.02 -5.71
N TYR A 338 10.56 10.63 -6.80
CA TYR A 338 11.51 10.02 -7.71
C TYR A 338 12.79 10.83 -7.80
N PHE A 339 13.91 10.12 -7.97
CA PHE A 339 15.21 10.66 -8.37
C PHE A 339 15.67 9.97 -9.65
N ASN A 340 15.86 10.74 -10.72
CA ASN A 340 16.59 10.27 -11.89
C ASN A 340 18.07 10.57 -11.67
N LEU A 341 18.89 9.53 -11.75
CA LEU A 341 20.31 9.56 -11.44
C LEU A 341 21.12 9.57 -12.74
N GLU A 342 22.19 10.34 -12.74
CA GLU A 342 23.21 10.35 -13.78
C GLU A 342 24.57 9.95 -13.19
N VAL A 343 25.34 9.18 -13.95
CA VAL A 343 26.71 8.79 -13.62
C VAL A 343 27.62 9.21 -14.77
N ASN A 344 28.62 10.06 -14.49
CA ASN A 344 29.54 10.64 -15.47
C ASN A 344 28.81 11.31 -16.66
N GLY A 345 27.69 11.99 -16.36
CA GLY A 345 26.84 12.66 -17.36
C GLY A 345 25.95 11.73 -18.18
N SER A 346 25.97 10.42 -17.93
CA SER A 346 25.10 9.44 -18.59
C SER A 346 23.92 9.05 -17.70
N PRO A 347 22.69 8.96 -18.22
CA PRO A 347 21.53 8.49 -17.46
C PRO A 347 21.76 7.08 -16.89
N PHE A 348 21.56 6.92 -15.58
CA PHE A 348 21.83 5.67 -14.86
C PHE A 348 20.56 4.92 -14.43
N GLY A 349 19.47 5.66 -14.21
CA GLY A 349 18.16 5.09 -13.88
C GLY A 349 17.35 5.94 -12.91
N ARG A 350 16.27 5.37 -12.38
CA ARG A 350 15.35 6.03 -11.45
C ARG A 350 15.24 5.26 -10.15
N VAL A 351 15.30 6.01 -9.04
CA VAL A 351 14.95 5.53 -7.70
C VAL A 351 13.62 6.13 -7.30
N VAL A 352 12.73 5.33 -6.71
CA VAL A 352 11.46 5.78 -6.14
C VAL A 352 11.47 5.57 -4.63
N ILE A 353 11.10 6.61 -3.90
CA ILE A 353 11.15 6.69 -2.45
C ILE A 353 9.74 6.98 -1.93
N GLU A 354 9.25 6.11 -1.06
CA GLU A 354 8.01 6.27 -0.31
C GLU A 354 8.28 6.94 1.03
N VAL A 355 7.60 8.06 1.28
CA VAL A 355 7.84 8.90 2.46
C VAL A 355 6.74 8.70 3.51
N ARG A 356 7.15 8.49 4.76
CA ARG A 356 6.28 8.14 5.88
C ARG A 356 5.87 9.38 6.68
N GLU A 357 5.03 10.21 6.05
CA GLU A 357 4.54 11.47 6.64
C GLU A 357 3.72 11.28 7.92
N ASP A 358 3.14 10.10 8.11
CA ASP A 358 2.35 9.71 9.29
C ASP A 358 3.19 9.64 10.58
N VAL A 359 4.47 9.26 10.48
CA VAL A 359 5.39 9.16 11.62
C VAL A 359 6.52 10.19 11.59
N ALA A 360 6.75 10.82 10.43
CA ALA A 360 7.86 11.73 10.20
C ALA A 360 7.43 13.06 9.55
N PRO A 361 6.44 13.79 10.09
CA PRO A 361 5.79 14.90 9.39
C PRO A 361 6.76 16.05 9.05
N ARG A 362 7.69 16.40 9.95
CA ARG A 362 8.64 17.49 9.71
C ARG A 362 9.70 17.10 8.70
N MET A 363 10.29 15.91 8.87
CA MET A 363 11.29 15.38 7.93
C MET A 363 10.71 15.17 6.54
N SER A 364 9.48 14.65 6.46
CA SER A 364 8.75 14.42 5.21
C SER A 364 8.45 15.73 4.50
N ARG A 365 7.98 16.76 5.22
CA ARG A 365 7.77 18.09 4.64
C ARG A 365 9.07 18.68 4.10
N ASN A 366 10.15 18.63 4.88
CA ASN A 366 11.46 19.11 4.44
C ASN A 366 11.93 18.41 3.16
N PHE A 367 11.87 17.08 3.14
CA PHE A 367 12.26 16.28 1.98
C PHE A 367 11.37 16.56 0.77
N SER A 368 10.05 16.66 0.97
CA SER A 368 9.08 16.94 -0.09
C SER A 368 9.38 18.25 -0.80
N VAL A 369 9.53 19.34 -0.05
CA VAL A 369 9.76 20.69 -0.56
C VAL A 369 11.10 20.77 -1.32
N LEU A 370 12.16 20.13 -0.79
CA LEU A 370 13.46 20.07 -1.48
C LEU A 370 13.42 19.18 -2.73
N THR A 371 12.57 18.16 -2.73
CA THR A 371 12.42 17.27 -3.89
C THR A 371 11.61 17.94 -5.00
N THR A 372 10.55 18.69 -4.66
CA THR A 372 9.75 19.44 -5.64
C THR A 372 10.46 20.70 -6.13
N GLY A 373 11.35 21.28 -5.32
CA GLY A 373 12.06 22.51 -5.64
C GLY A 373 11.17 23.75 -5.63
N GLU A 374 10.01 23.68 -4.97
CA GLU A 374 8.99 24.75 -4.98
C GLU A 374 9.46 26.07 -4.36
N LEU A 375 10.52 26.05 -3.54
CA LEU A 375 11.16 27.23 -2.97
C LEU A 375 12.37 27.73 -3.78
N GLY A 376 12.56 27.26 -5.02
CA GLY A 376 13.69 27.63 -5.88
C GLY A 376 15.03 26.99 -5.49
N VAL A 377 15.05 26.19 -4.41
CA VAL A 377 16.17 25.36 -3.97
C VAL A 377 15.69 23.92 -3.83
N GLY A 378 16.58 22.94 -4.06
CA GLY A 378 16.17 21.54 -3.99
C GLY A 378 17.27 20.54 -4.33
N TYR A 379 16.89 19.27 -4.37
CA TYR A 379 17.82 18.15 -4.60
C TYR A 379 18.24 17.98 -6.06
N ARG A 380 17.60 18.66 -7.00
CA ARG A 380 18.01 18.65 -8.40
C ARG A 380 19.41 19.25 -8.54
N GLY A 381 20.32 18.49 -9.11
CA GLY A 381 21.74 18.84 -9.23
C GLY A 381 22.59 18.43 -8.03
N CYS A 382 22.00 17.84 -6.98
CA CYS A 382 22.78 17.34 -5.85
C CYS A 382 23.69 16.19 -6.29
N SER A 383 24.95 16.24 -5.87
CA SER A 383 25.90 15.15 -6.04
C SER A 383 25.76 14.13 -4.91
N VAL A 384 26.01 12.85 -5.22
CA VAL A 384 26.38 11.88 -4.19
C VAL A 384 27.83 12.17 -3.82
N PHE A 385 28.06 12.62 -2.59
CA PHE A 385 29.40 12.99 -2.12
C PHE A 385 30.05 11.88 -1.28
N GLN A 386 29.26 10.94 -0.77
CA GLN A 386 29.74 9.79 0.00
C GLN A 386 28.93 8.53 -0.30
N CYS A 387 29.59 7.40 -0.56
CA CYS A 387 28.99 6.08 -0.62
C CYS A 387 29.98 4.99 -0.20
N TRP A 388 29.49 3.97 0.50
CA TRP A 388 30.27 2.80 0.91
C TRP A 388 29.58 1.54 0.42
N GLU A 389 30.35 0.67 -0.23
CA GLU A 389 29.87 -0.58 -0.81
C GLU A 389 29.11 -1.41 0.23
N ASN A 390 27.92 -1.89 -0.15
CA ASN A 390 27.02 -2.67 0.70
C ASN A 390 26.57 -1.99 2.00
N GLU A 391 26.90 -0.71 2.20
CA GLU A 391 26.58 0.02 3.42
C GLU A 391 25.56 1.13 3.19
N SER A 392 25.92 2.18 2.45
CA SER A 392 25.04 3.32 2.25
C SER A 392 25.50 4.28 1.16
N VAL A 393 24.58 5.14 0.71
CA VAL A 393 24.80 6.26 -0.21
C VAL A 393 24.29 7.55 0.45
N ILE A 394 25.03 8.65 0.36
CA ILE A 394 24.73 9.94 1.00
C ILE A 394 24.74 11.07 -0.02
N THR A 395 23.69 11.89 0.04
CA THR A 395 23.49 13.05 -0.84
C THR A 395 22.63 14.10 -0.13
N GLY A 396 22.11 15.09 -0.88
CA GLY A 396 21.20 16.12 -0.38
C GLY A 396 21.87 17.40 0.11
N ASP A 397 23.16 17.59 -0.18
CA ASP A 397 23.85 18.88 -0.02
C ASP A 397 23.65 19.72 -1.30
N PHE A 398 22.59 20.52 -1.33
CA PHE A 398 22.28 21.38 -2.48
C PHE A 398 23.08 22.69 -2.50
N GLU A 399 23.79 23.02 -1.41
CA GLU A 399 24.51 24.29 -1.30
C GLU A 399 25.95 24.17 -1.79
N LEU A 400 26.67 23.16 -1.31
CA LEU A 400 28.10 22.99 -1.57
C LEU A 400 28.44 21.73 -2.35
N ASN A 401 27.51 20.77 -2.47
CA ASN A 401 27.70 19.51 -3.18
C ASN A 401 28.94 18.70 -2.74
N ASN A 402 29.40 18.89 -1.49
CA ASN A 402 30.61 18.25 -0.97
C ASN A 402 30.42 17.65 0.43
N GLY A 403 29.19 17.67 0.94
CA GLY A 403 28.81 17.12 2.24
C GLY A 403 28.99 18.09 3.41
N ARG A 404 29.43 19.33 3.18
CA ARG A 404 29.61 20.37 4.22
C ARG A 404 28.48 21.40 4.24
N GLY A 405 27.64 21.46 3.21
CA GLY A 405 26.54 22.40 3.10
C GLY A 405 25.18 21.76 3.39
N GLY A 406 24.11 22.42 2.98
CA GLY A 406 22.76 21.89 3.07
C GLY A 406 22.06 22.34 4.34
N ARG A 407 20.84 22.82 4.16
CA ARG A 407 19.99 23.38 5.21
C ARG A 407 18.54 22.99 4.99
N SER A 408 17.75 23.08 6.03
CA SER A 408 16.31 22.81 5.96
C SER A 408 15.56 23.88 5.15
N VAL A 409 14.33 23.57 4.79
CA VAL A 409 13.38 24.49 4.15
C VAL A 409 12.69 25.43 5.13
N PHE A 410 12.86 25.20 6.43
CA PHE A 410 12.30 26.05 7.47
C PHE A 410 13.14 27.33 7.62
N GLU A 411 12.62 28.30 8.37
CA GLU A 411 13.37 29.51 8.73
C GLU A 411 14.71 29.17 9.41
N GLU A 412 14.67 28.14 10.26
CA GLU A 412 15.87 27.57 10.87
C GLU A 412 16.63 26.70 9.86
N SER A 413 17.95 26.91 9.76
CA SER A 413 18.80 26.12 8.85
C SER A 413 18.86 24.63 9.21
N PHE A 414 18.61 24.28 10.47
CA PHE A 414 18.58 22.89 10.94
C PHE A 414 17.42 22.72 11.93
N PHE A 415 16.85 21.52 12.00
CA PHE A 415 15.72 21.21 12.87
C PHE A 415 15.93 19.87 13.59
N MET A 416 15.20 19.67 14.68
CA MET A 416 15.18 18.38 15.39
C MET A 416 14.45 17.34 14.54
N PRO A 417 15.05 16.15 14.28
CA PRO A 417 14.36 15.10 13.54
C PRO A 417 13.17 14.55 14.33
N ASP A 418 12.15 14.07 13.62
CA ASP A 418 11.01 13.38 14.22
C ASP A 418 11.45 12.05 14.88
N ASP A 419 10.82 11.68 15.99
CA ASP A 419 11.09 10.43 16.70
C ASP A 419 10.24 9.28 16.11
N THR A 420 10.72 8.71 15.01
CA THR A 420 9.93 7.78 14.19
C THR A 420 9.90 6.35 14.68
N LYS A 421 10.81 5.98 15.60
CA LYS A 421 11.07 4.59 16.05
C LYS A 421 11.34 3.59 14.91
N MET A 422 11.56 4.07 13.69
CA MET A 422 11.83 3.21 12.54
C MET A 422 13.29 2.76 12.55
N VAL A 423 13.50 1.50 12.19
CA VAL A 423 14.83 0.87 12.17
C VAL A 423 15.53 1.18 10.85
N ALA A 424 16.82 1.49 10.91
CA ALA A 424 17.66 1.74 9.76
C ALA A 424 18.06 0.41 9.07
N VAL A 425 17.10 -0.21 8.39
CA VAL A 425 17.28 -1.45 7.61
C VAL A 425 17.67 -1.17 6.15
N ARG A 426 18.01 -2.21 5.39
CA ARG A 426 18.25 -2.09 3.95
C ARG A 426 17.03 -1.48 3.25
N GLY A 427 17.26 -0.46 2.42
CA GLY A 427 16.23 0.32 1.73
C GLY A 427 15.69 1.49 2.53
N ALA A 428 16.02 1.63 3.81
CA ALA A 428 15.62 2.80 4.60
C ALA A 428 16.32 4.07 4.10
N VAL A 429 15.63 5.21 4.27
CA VAL A 429 16.14 6.54 3.99
C VAL A 429 16.00 7.38 5.26
N GLY A 430 17.11 8.00 5.67
CA GLY A 430 17.15 8.79 6.89
C GLY A 430 17.92 10.09 6.75
N MET A 431 17.48 11.12 7.47
CA MET A 431 18.15 12.41 7.48
C MET A 431 19.51 12.30 8.14
N ARG A 432 20.54 12.85 7.50
CA ARG A 432 21.89 12.89 8.06
C ARG A 432 21.94 14.02 9.08
N ARG A 433 22.40 13.70 10.29
CA ARG A 433 22.71 14.71 11.31
C ARG A 433 23.85 15.59 10.79
N SER A 434 23.80 16.89 11.13
CA SER A 434 24.89 17.82 10.81
C SER A 434 26.21 17.32 11.43
N GLN A 435 27.34 17.86 10.97
CA GLN A 435 28.68 17.55 11.51
C GLN A 435 29.35 18.79 12.11
N LYS A 436 28.62 19.91 12.27
CA LYS A 436 29.22 21.09 12.91
C LYS A 436 29.52 20.73 14.36
N ARG A 437 30.63 21.27 14.90
CA ARG A 437 31.18 21.04 16.26
C ARG A 437 30.23 21.32 17.45
N HIS A 438 28.93 21.51 17.19
CA HIS A 438 27.84 21.63 18.15
C HIS A 438 26.78 20.52 17.98
N ASP A 439 27.18 19.32 17.55
CA ASP A 439 26.34 18.12 17.37
C ASP A 439 25.70 17.56 18.65
N ASN A 440 25.88 18.21 19.80
CA ASN A 440 25.24 17.80 21.05
C ASN A 440 23.70 17.84 20.98
N LEU A 441 23.12 18.47 19.95
CA LEU A 441 21.67 18.60 19.76
C LEU A 441 21.12 17.63 18.69
N GLY A 442 21.97 16.97 17.89
CA GLY A 442 21.51 16.01 16.88
C GLY A 442 20.63 16.60 15.76
N LEU A 443 20.79 17.87 15.41
CA LEU A 443 19.96 18.53 14.39
C LEU A 443 20.21 17.99 12.97
N VAL A 444 19.18 18.04 12.13
CA VAL A 444 19.20 17.62 10.72
C VAL A 444 18.90 18.79 9.77
N GLY A 445 19.43 18.71 8.55
CA GLY A 445 19.26 19.72 7.49
C GLY A 445 18.59 19.14 6.25
N SER A 446 19.23 19.27 5.09
CA SER A 446 18.77 18.67 3.83
C SER A 446 19.42 17.34 3.49
N GLN A 447 20.59 17.05 4.04
CA GLN A 447 21.34 15.85 3.68
C GLN A 447 20.65 14.58 4.18
N PHE A 448 20.70 13.52 3.40
CA PHE A 448 20.11 12.24 3.76
C PHE A 448 20.98 11.07 3.29
N ARG A 449 20.76 9.91 3.92
CA ARG A 449 21.43 8.65 3.66
C ARG A 449 20.39 7.61 3.23
N ILE A 450 20.73 6.84 2.19
CA ILE A 450 20.02 5.63 1.78
C ILE A 450 20.85 4.44 2.26
N MET A 451 20.25 3.55 3.05
CA MET A 451 20.94 2.42 3.68
C MET A 451 20.82 1.15 2.83
N LEU A 452 21.92 0.42 2.68
CA LEU A 452 22.00 -0.86 1.98
C LEU A 452 22.18 -2.06 2.92
N ARG A 453 22.44 -1.79 4.21
CA ARG A 453 22.47 -2.77 5.30
C ARG A 453 21.83 -2.19 6.55
N GLU A 454 21.64 -3.02 7.57
CA GLU A 454 21.23 -2.55 8.88
C GLU A 454 22.33 -1.71 9.53
N ILE A 455 22.00 -0.49 9.97
CA ILE A 455 22.92 0.42 10.67
C ILE A 455 22.40 0.69 12.08
N ARG A 456 23.01 0.05 13.08
CA ARG A 456 22.64 0.25 14.49
C ARG A 456 22.91 1.68 14.95
N GLY A 457 22.00 2.24 15.74
CA GLY A 457 22.13 3.60 16.31
C GLY A 457 21.81 4.74 15.33
N PHE A 458 21.63 4.46 14.03
CA PHE A 458 21.12 5.46 13.11
C PHE A 458 19.63 5.72 13.40
N THR A 459 19.31 6.98 13.63
CA THR A 459 17.98 7.49 14.01
C THR A 459 17.65 8.64 13.07
N ALA A 460 16.37 9.05 12.95
CA ALA A 460 15.86 9.95 11.90
C ALA A 460 15.57 9.29 10.53
N ILE A 461 15.12 8.03 10.55
CA ILE A 461 14.55 7.36 9.38
C ILE A 461 13.17 7.96 9.10
N PHE A 462 12.86 8.28 7.85
CA PHE A 462 11.57 8.89 7.46
C PHE A 462 10.96 8.31 6.18
N ALA A 463 11.68 7.47 5.44
CA ALA A 463 11.24 6.97 4.15
C ALA A 463 11.90 5.64 3.78
N PHE A 464 11.39 4.99 2.73
CA PHE A 464 11.93 3.73 2.19
C PHE A 464 12.02 3.80 0.67
N VAL A 465 13.07 3.22 0.10
CA VAL A 465 13.18 3.01 -1.35
C VAL A 465 12.25 1.86 -1.74
N VAL A 466 11.31 2.13 -2.63
CA VAL A 466 10.33 1.14 -3.14
C VAL A 466 10.65 0.64 -4.54
N GLU A 467 11.39 1.43 -5.34
CA GLU A 467 11.90 1.00 -6.65
C GLU A 467 13.32 1.53 -6.86
N GLY A 468 14.17 0.77 -7.55
CA GLY A 468 15.53 1.20 -7.91
C GLY A 468 16.59 1.01 -6.81
N LEU A 469 16.34 0.17 -5.80
CA LEU A 469 17.32 -0.10 -4.73
C LEU A 469 18.59 -0.77 -5.27
N GLU A 470 18.45 -1.61 -6.29
CA GLU A 470 19.55 -2.21 -7.04
C GLU A 470 20.44 -1.18 -7.75
N LEU A 471 19.89 -0.02 -8.13
CA LEU A 471 20.68 1.09 -8.67
C LEU A 471 21.56 1.69 -7.57
N VAL A 472 20.99 1.91 -6.38
CA VAL A 472 21.72 2.41 -5.21
C VAL A 472 22.83 1.46 -4.81
N ASP A 473 22.56 0.15 -4.87
CA ASP A 473 23.56 -0.91 -4.62
C ASP A 473 24.75 -0.79 -5.58
N ARG A 474 24.49 -0.63 -6.88
CA ARG A 474 25.54 -0.42 -7.88
C ARG A 474 26.31 0.89 -7.68
N LEU A 475 25.64 1.98 -7.29
CA LEU A 475 26.31 3.25 -6.99
C LEU A 475 27.26 3.11 -5.79
N SER A 476 26.89 2.33 -4.78
CA SER A 476 27.70 2.18 -3.57
C SER A 476 29.10 1.61 -3.83
N ARG A 477 29.26 0.83 -4.90
CA ARG A 477 30.53 0.22 -5.33
C ARG A 477 31.52 1.20 -5.95
N THR A 478 31.08 2.44 -6.20
CA THR A 478 31.95 3.47 -6.79
C THR A 478 32.75 4.25 -5.76
N GLY A 479 32.46 4.05 -4.46
CA GLY A 479 33.14 4.74 -3.36
C GLY A 479 34.48 4.12 -3.00
N ASP A 480 35.45 4.96 -2.66
CA ASP A 480 36.72 4.52 -2.06
C ASP A 480 36.57 4.18 -0.56
N SER A 481 37.69 3.89 0.11
CA SER A 481 37.71 3.61 1.56
C SER A 481 37.25 4.78 2.43
N ALA A 482 37.38 6.02 1.95
CA ALA A 482 36.85 7.22 2.59
C ALA A 482 35.39 7.52 2.21
N GLY A 483 34.80 6.67 1.37
CA GLY A 483 33.47 6.78 0.82
C GLY A 483 33.36 7.76 -0.35
N LYS A 484 34.44 8.36 -0.84
CA LYS A 484 34.37 9.32 -1.94
C LYS A 484 34.14 8.57 -3.26
N PRO A 485 33.07 8.90 -4.02
CA PRO A 485 32.85 8.26 -5.32
C PRO A 485 33.94 8.61 -6.33
N HIS A 486 34.40 7.61 -7.09
CA HIS A 486 35.29 7.82 -8.24
C HIS A 486 34.58 8.36 -9.48
N SER A 487 33.26 8.16 -9.56
CA SER A 487 32.42 8.68 -10.64
C SER A 487 31.62 9.89 -10.17
N SER A 488 31.36 10.83 -11.09
CA SER A 488 30.41 11.92 -10.83
C SER A 488 29.00 11.36 -10.82
N ILE A 489 28.33 11.39 -9.68
CA ILE A 489 26.96 10.87 -9.53
C ILE A 489 26.06 12.02 -9.10
N ILE A 490 25.02 12.31 -9.89
CA ILE A 490 24.17 13.50 -9.71
C ILE A 490 22.69 13.12 -9.77
N ILE A 491 21.86 13.77 -8.95
CA ILE A 491 20.40 13.76 -9.08
C ILE A 491 20.01 14.72 -10.21
N ALA A 492 19.92 14.22 -11.44
CA ALA A 492 19.67 15.04 -12.64
C ALA A 492 18.28 15.71 -12.63
N SER A 493 17.29 15.00 -12.09
CA SER A 493 15.94 15.53 -11.88
C SER A 493 15.23 14.77 -10.77
N CYS A 494 14.38 15.46 -10.04
CA CYS A 494 13.62 14.91 -8.93
C CYS A 494 12.22 15.54 -8.84
N GLY A 495 11.30 14.87 -8.16
CA GLY A 495 9.96 15.41 -7.93
C GLY A 495 9.03 14.42 -7.22
N LYS A 496 7.80 14.88 -6.95
CA LYS A 496 6.72 14.02 -6.44
C LYS A 496 6.12 13.22 -7.59
N LEU A 497 5.85 11.93 -7.37
CA LEU A 497 5.06 11.08 -8.26
C LEU A 497 3.59 11.23 -7.87
N ASN A 498 2.77 11.60 -8.84
CA ASN A 498 1.31 11.76 -8.69
C ASN A 498 0.57 10.51 -9.12
#